data_AF-A0A6B3GXH0-F1
#
_entry.id   AF-A0A6B3GXH0-F1
#
_cell.length_a   1.000
_cell.length_b   1.000
_cell.length_c   1.000
_cell.angle_alpha   90.00
_cell.angle_beta   90.00
_cell.angle_gamma   90.00
#
_symmetry.space_group_name_H-M   'P 1'
#
loop_
_entity.id
_entity.type
_entity.pdbx_description
1 polymer ?
#
loop_
_entity_poly.entity_id
_entity_poly.type
_entity_poly.pdbx_seq_one_letter_code
_entity_poly.pdbx_strand_id
1 'polypeptide(L)'
;MTDTLLSGELTDEELRELAERAGRELEDASAIEILTWATGAFGPRFCVTSSMEDAVVAHLASRVLPGVDVVFLDTGYHFPETIGTRDAVDAVMDVNVITITPRQTVAEQDAEYGEKLHDRDPDLCCALRKVKPLEDGLTAYAAWATGLRRDESPTRANTPVVGWDAKRRKVKVSPIARWT
;
A
#
# COMPACT_ATOMS: atom_id res chain seq x y z
N MET A 1 31.44 6.97 1.68
CA MET A 1 31.40 6.35 3.02
C MET A 1 29.97 6.39 3.51
N THR A 2 29.25 5.29 3.31
CA THR A 2 28.13 4.80 4.13
C THR A 2 27.86 3.39 3.63
N ASP A 3 28.86 2.54 3.87
CA ASP A 3 28.68 1.11 3.85
C ASP A 3 28.16 0.74 5.24
N THR A 4 26.84 0.56 5.34
CA THR A 4 26.18 0.04 6.52
C THR A 4 25.10 -0.92 6.06
N LEU A 5 25.53 -2.06 5.50
CA LEU A 5 24.72 -3.27 5.51
C LEU A 5 24.67 -3.79 6.96
N LEU A 6 23.77 -3.22 7.76
CA LEU A 6 23.35 -3.81 9.03
C LEU A 6 22.43 -4.98 8.71
N SER A 7 22.95 -6.18 8.91
CA SER A 7 22.25 -7.46 8.77
C SER A 7 21.27 -7.75 9.92
N GLY A 8 20.58 -6.73 10.42
CA GLY A 8 19.56 -6.82 11.46
C GLY A 8 18.28 -6.12 11.02
N GLU A 9 17.12 -6.68 11.35
CA GLU A 9 15.87 -5.98 11.13
C GLU A 9 15.82 -4.73 12.02
N LEU A 10 15.51 -3.57 11.42
CA LEU A 10 15.30 -2.33 12.16
C LEU A 10 14.13 -2.51 13.14
N THR A 11 14.28 -1.98 14.35
CA THR A 11 13.21 -1.86 15.32
C THR A 11 12.14 -0.86 14.86
N ASP A 12 10.95 -0.91 15.46
CA ASP A 12 9.90 0.07 15.23
C ASP A 12 10.34 1.52 15.41
N GLU A 13 11.15 1.79 16.44
CA GLU A 13 11.63 3.14 16.73
C GLU A 13 12.60 3.61 15.64
N GLU A 14 13.53 2.74 15.22
CA GLU A 14 14.45 3.05 14.12
C GLU A 14 13.71 3.27 12.79
N LEU A 15 12.67 2.47 12.52
CA LEU A 15 11.82 2.64 11.34
C LEU A 15 11.02 3.95 11.40
N ARG A 16 10.52 4.32 12.58
CA ARG A 16 9.82 5.57 12.81
C ARG A 16 10.75 6.77 12.58
N GLU A 17 11.91 6.79 13.21
CA GLU A 17 12.91 7.86 13.05
C GLU A 17 13.35 7.98 11.58
N LEU A 18 13.57 6.85 10.91
CA LEU A 18 13.89 6.80 9.49
C LEU A 18 12.79 7.44 8.64
N ALA A 19 11.53 7.08 8.88
CA ALA A 19 10.39 7.59 8.14
C ALA A 19 10.16 9.09 8.36
N GLU A 20 10.26 9.55 9.61
CA GLU A 20 10.10 10.97 9.95
C GLU A 20 11.21 11.84 9.36
N ARG A 21 12.46 11.34 9.35
CA ARG A 21 13.59 12.01 8.69
C ARG A 21 13.39 12.06 7.17
N ALA A 22 13.10 10.93 6.55
CA ALA A 22 12.88 10.85 5.10
C ALA A 22 11.69 11.72 4.66
N GLY A 23 10.62 11.78 5.46
CA GLY A 23 9.46 12.63 5.18
C GLY A 23 9.80 14.11 5.11
N ARG A 24 10.78 14.58 5.90
CA ARG A 24 11.28 15.96 5.82
C ARG A 24 12.23 16.17 4.64
N GLU A 25 13.15 15.24 4.43
CA GLU A 25 14.20 15.36 3.40
C GLU A 25 13.66 15.21 1.98
N LEU A 26 12.60 14.41 1.80
CA LEU A 26 12.03 14.09 0.49
C LEU A 26 10.75 14.89 0.18
N GLU A 27 10.35 15.83 1.03
CA GLU A 27 9.07 16.55 0.91
C GLU A 27 8.88 17.20 -0.46
N ASP A 28 9.94 17.76 -1.04
CA ASP A 28 9.94 18.38 -2.38
C ASP A 28 10.51 17.47 -3.49
N ALA A 29 10.84 16.22 -3.18
CA ALA A 29 11.40 15.27 -4.13
C ALA A 29 10.34 14.75 -5.12
N SER A 30 10.79 14.30 -6.28
CA SER A 30 9.93 13.64 -7.26
C SER A 30 9.45 12.28 -6.78
N ALA A 31 8.33 11.79 -7.33
CA ALA A 31 7.81 10.47 -7.02
C ALA A 31 8.84 9.35 -7.26
N ILE A 32 9.67 9.47 -8.31
CA ILE A 32 10.75 8.52 -8.62
C ILE A 32 11.86 8.57 -7.57
N GLU A 33 12.26 9.74 -7.10
CA GLU A 33 13.27 9.86 -6.02
C GLU A 33 12.75 9.26 -4.71
N ILE A 34 11.49 9.53 -4.35
CA ILE A 34 10.84 8.96 -3.16
C ILE A 34 10.78 7.43 -3.25
N LEU A 35 10.37 6.89 -4.41
CA LEU A 35 10.32 5.44 -4.62
C LEU A 35 11.71 4.82 -4.67
N THR A 36 12.70 5.47 -5.28
CA THR A 36 14.09 5.00 -5.30
C THR A 36 14.67 4.91 -3.89
N TRP A 37 14.38 5.91 -3.04
CA TRP A 37 14.74 5.84 -1.62
C TRP A 37 14.07 4.65 -0.92
N ALA A 38 12.76 4.48 -1.12
CA ALA A 38 12.01 3.42 -0.46
C ALA A 38 12.51 2.02 -0.89
N THR A 39 12.68 1.78 -2.18
CA THR A 39 13.15 0.49 -2.69
C THR A 39 14.61 0.22 -2.29
N GLY A 40 15.46 1.25 -2.22
CA GLY A 40 16.82 1.13 -1.70
C GLY A 40 16.88 0.81 -0.20
N ALA A 41 16.00 1.40 0.60
CA ALA A 41 15.96 1.20 2.05
C ALA A 41 15.36 -0.15 2.48
N PHE A 42 14.35 -0.64 1.75
CA PHE A 42 13.55 -1.79 2.16
C PHE A 42 13.69 -3.01 1.25
N GLY A 43 14.13 -2.83 0.00
CA GLY A 43 14.34 -3.91 -0.96
C GLY A 43 13.10 -4.80 -1.10
N PRO A 44 13.24 -6.14 -0.97
CA PRO A 44 12.11 -7.07 -1.02
C PRO A 44 11.04 -6.88 0.06
N ARG A 45 11.32 -6.12 1.13
CA ARG A 45 10.34 -5.81 2.20
C ARG A 45 9.54 -4.52 1.90
N PHE A 46 9.55 -4.06 0.66
CA PHE A 46 8.72 -2.99 0.14
C PHE A 46 7.64 -3.54 -0.80
N CYS A 47 6.43 -3.01 -0.70
CA CYS A 47 5.37 -3.25 -1.67
C CYS A 47 4.64 -1.96 -2.04
N VAL A 48 3.87 -2.01 -3.12
CA VAL A 48 2.84 -1.01 -3.44
C VAL A 48 1.48 -1.61 -3.10
N THR A 49 0.61 -0.84 -2.46
CA THR A 49 -0.82 -1.20 -2.39
C THR A 49 -1.61 -0.43 -3.43
N SER A 50 -2.48 -1.13 -4.15
CA SER A 50 -3.33 -0.53 -5.18
C SER A 50 -4.78 -0.97 -5.02
N SER A 51 -5.71 -0.02 -5.09
CA SER A 51 -7.14 -0.27 -5.26
C SER A 51 -7.52 -0.52 -6.72
N MET A 52 -6.58 -0.33 -7.66
CA MET A 52 -6.80 -0.34 -9.10
C MET A 52 -7.79 0.72 -9.61
N GLU A 53 -7.97 1.80 -8.84
CA GLU A 53 -8.60 3.03 -9.33
C GLU A 53 -7.72 3.71 -10.38
N ASP A 54 -6.40 3.71 -10.12
CA ASP A 54 -5.35 3.97 -11.09
C ASP A 54 -4.20 2.97 -10.89
N ALA A 55 -3.19 3.04 -11.76
CA ALA A 55 -1.99 2.21 -11.70
C ALA A 55 -0.70 3.04 -11.73
N VAL A 56 -0.77 4.34 -11.41
CA VAL A 56 0.38 5.25 -11.57
C VAL A 56 1.51 4.89 -10.62
N VAL A 57 1.20 4.64 -9.34
CA VAL A 57 2.24 4.28 -8.36
C VAL A 57 2.85 2.91 -8.67
N ALA A 58 2.02 1.94 -9.11
CA ALA A 58 2.52 0.64 -9.55
C ALA A 58 3.48 0.78 -10.74
N HIS A 59 3.10 1.57 -11.75
CA HIS A 59 3.93 1.87 -12.90
C HIS A 59 5.25 2.54 -12.49
N LEU A 60 5.21 3.60 -11.69
CA LEU A 60 6.42 4.31 -11.24
C LEU A 60 7.34 3.39 -10.43
N ALA A 61 6.77 2.56 -9.54
CA ALA A 61 7.53 1.60 -8.75
C ALA A 61 8.19 0.54 -9.63
N SER A 62 7.51 0.04 -10.66
CA SER A 62 8.05 -0.93 -11.62
C SER A 62 9.27 -0.40 -12.38
N ARG A 63 9.41 0.94 -12.51
CA ARG A 63 10.57 1.57 -13.16
C ARG A 63 11.82 1.58 -12.29
N VAL A 64 11.65 1.58 -10.97
CA VAL A 64 12.77 1.65 -10.00
C VAL A 64 13.08 0.31 -9.34
N LEU A 65 12.08 -0.57 -9.25
CA LEU A 65 12.19 -1.93 -8.75
C LEU A 65 11.35 -2.85 -9.65
N PRO A 66 11.92 -3.32 -10.77
CA PRO A 66 11.31 -4.37 -11.60
C PRO A 66 10.91 -5.59 -10.76
N GLY A 67 9.70 -6.12 -11.00
CA GLY A 67 9.12 -7.22 -10.24
C GLY A 67 8.63 -6.83 -8.83
N VAL A 68 8.48 -5.54 -8.51
CA VAL A 68 7.95 -5.09 -7.21
C VAL A 68 6.57 -5.69 -6.95
N ASP A 69 6.35 -6.09 -5.70
CA ASP A 69 5.05 -6.58 -5.26
C ASP A 69 4.01 -5.46 -5.28
N VAL A 70 2.92 -5.68 -6.02
CA VAL A 70 1.72 -4.84 -6.04
C VAL A 70 0.60 -5.61 -5.37
N VAL A 71 0.33 -5.26 -4.11
CA VAL A 71 -0.71 -5.89 -3.30
C VAL A 71 -2.07 -5.31 -3.67
N PHE A 72 -2.94 -6.16 -4.20
CA PHE A 72 -4.34 -5.88 -4.50
C PHE A 72 -5.24 -6.63 -3.52
N LEU A 73 -6.13 -5.90 -2.84
CA LEU A 73 -7.14 -6.49 -1.97
C LEU A 73 -8.40 -6.75 -2.76
N ASP A 74 -8.68 -8.01 -3.08
CA ASP A 74 -9.94 -8.42 -3.68
C ASP A 74 -11.01 -8.56 -2.59
N THR A 75 -11.83 -7.53 -2.45
CA THR A 75 -12.90 -7.51 -1.46
C THR A 75 -14.08 -8.39 -1.83
N GLY A 76 -14.12 -9.03 -3.00
CA GLY A 76 -15.28 -9.76 -3.51
C GLY A 76 -16.49 -8.89 -3.87
N TYR A 77 -16.37 -7.56 -3.76
CA TYR A 77 -17.39 -6.57 -4.13
C TYR A 77 -16.89 -5.60 -5.22
N HIS A 78 -15.78 -5.93 -5.87
CA HIS A 78 -15.22 -5.08 -6.92
C HIS A 78 -16.05 -5.13 -8.19
N PHE A 79 -16.05 -4.02 -8.92
CA PHE A 79 -16.57 -3.99 -10.29
C PHE A 79 -15.70 -4.88 -11.19
N PRO A 80 -16.27 -5.55 -12.21
CA PRO A 80 -15.49 -6.31 -13.18
C PRO A 80 -14.37 -5.48 -13.84
N GLU A 81 -14.60 -4.18 -14.02
CA GLU A 81 -13.62 -3.22 -14.55
C GLU A 81 -12.39 -3.10 -13.64
N THR A 82 -12.57 -3.07 -12.31
CA THR A 82 -11.45 -3.03 -11.35
C THR A 82 -10.61 -4.30 -11.44
N ILE A 83 -11.26 -5.45 -11.61
CA ILE A 83 -10.60 -6.74 -11.81
C ILE A 83 -9.85 -6.76 -13.15
N GLY A 84 -10.45 -6.22 -14.22
CA GLY A 84 -9.79 -6.05 -15.51
C GLY A 84 -8.56 -5.13 -15.44
N THR A 85 -8.63 -4.03 -14.68
CA THR A 85 -7.47 -3.16 -14.46
C THR A 85 -6.35 -3.88 -13.72
N ARG A 86 -6.67 -4.66 -12.68
CA ARG A 86 -5.68 -5.51 -11.98
C ARG A 86 -4.97 -6.44 -12.97
N ASP A 87 -5.73 -7.15 -13.80
CA ASP A 87 -5.19 -8.11 -14.76
C ASP A 87 -4.34 -7.42 -15.83
N ALA A 88 -4.76 -6.23 -16.28
CA ALA A 88 -3.96 -5.43 -17.19
C ALA A 88 -2.64 -5.00 -16.55
N VAL A 89 -2.64 -4.55 -15.29
CA VAL A 89 -1.42 -4.18 -14.56
C VAL A 89 -0.45 -5.37 -14.49
N ASP A 90 -0.94 -6.55 -14.10
CA ASP A 90 -0.12 -7.78 -14.02
C ASP A 90 0.45 -8.18 -15.38
N ALA A 91 -0.33 -8.02 -16.45
CA ALA A 91 0.07 -8.43 -17.79
C ALA A 91 1.05 -7.47 -18.48
N VAL A 92 0.99 -6.16 -18.18
CA VAL A 92 1.71 -5.14 -18.97
C VAL A 92 2.81 -4.41 -18.20
N MET A 93 2.83 -4.50 -16.87
CA MET A 93 3.84 -3.86 -16.03
C MET A 93 4.80 -4.90 -15.48
N ASP A 94 6.05 -4.50 -15.26
CA ASP A 94 7.08 -5.36 -14.64
C ASP A 94 6.91 -5.35 -13.12
N VAL A 95 5.82 -5.98 -12.67
CA VAL A 95 5.39 -6.06 -11.27
C VAL A 95 4.95 -7.50 -10.95
N ASN A 96 4.86 -7.82 -9.67
CA ASN A 96 4.25 -9.06 -9.19
C ASN A 96 2.92 -8.72 -8.50
N VAL A 97 1.78 -8.96 -9.15
CA VAL A 97 0.48 -8.65 -8.53
C VAL A 97 0.11 -9.74 -7.52
N ILE A 98 0.07 -9.35 -6.24
CA ILE A 98 -0.33 -10.21 -5.14
C ILE A 98 -1.78 -9.90 -4.78
N THR A 99 -2.68 -10.82 -5.14
CA THR A 99 -4.09 -10.70 -4.75
C THR A 99 -4.31 -11.30 -3.37
N ILE A 100 -4.73 -10.48 -2.42
CA ILE A 100 -5.17 -10.92 -1.08
C ILE A 100 -6.69 -10.89 -0.99
N THR A 101 -7.27 -11.88 -0.32
CA THR A 101 -8.72 -12.04 -0.18
C THR A 101 -9.13 -12.11 1.29
N PRO A 102 -10.35 -11.69 1.64
CA PRO A 102 -10.93 -11.97 2.96
C PRO A 102 -10.95 -13.46 3.28
N ARG A 103 -10.93 -13.79 4.57
CA ARG A 103 -11.02 -15.18 5.06
C ARG A 103 -12.31 -15.87 4.60
N GLN A 104 -13.39 -15.11 4.48
CA GLN A 104 -14.70 -15.59 4.07
C GLN A 104 -15.05 -15.09 2.67
N THR A 105 -15.61 -15.98 1.85
CA THR A 105 -16.36 -15.57 0.65
C THR A 105 -17.54 -14.69 1.04
N VAL A 106 -18.13 -13.97 0.07
CA VAL A 106 -19.34 -13.18 0.32
C VAL A 106 -20.48 -14.08 0.82
N ALA A 107 -20.66 -15.25 0.22
CA ALA A 107 -21.71 -16.20 0.61
C ALA A 107 -21.54 -16.72 2.05
N GLU A 108 -20.31 -17.02 2.48
CA GLU A 108 -20.05 -17.43 3.87
C GLU A 108 -20.30 -16.28 4.86
N GLN A 109 -19.91 -15.06 4.50
CA GLN A 109 -20.18 -13.88 5.32
C GLN A 109 -21.69 -13.62 5.43
N ASP A 110 -22.42 -13.74 4.32
CA ASP A 110 -23.88 -13.55 4.29
C ASP A 110 -24.60 -14.63 5.13
N ALA A 111 -24.09 -15.86 5.14
CA ALA A 111 -24.64 -16.94 5.97
C ALA A 111 -24.47 -16.68 7.48
N GLU A 112 -23.38 -16.01 7.89
CA GLU A 112 -23.07 -15.73 9.30
C GLU A 112 -23.68 -14.41 9.80
N TYR A 113 -23.57 -13.34 9.01
CA TYR A 113 -23.93 -11.98 9.42
C TYR A 113 -25.23 -11.47 8.78
N GLY A 114 -25.80 -12.24 7.84
CA GLY A 114 -26.93 -11.86 6.99
C GLY A 114 -26.49 -11.03 5.78
N GLU A 115 -27.26 -11.11 4.69
CA GLU A 115 -26.97 -10.42 3.43
C GLU A 115 -26.76 -8.91 3.60
N LYS A 116 -26.01 -8.34 2.65
CA LYS A 116 -25.77 -6.89 2.51
C LYS A 116 -25.23 -6.25 3.79
N LEU A 117 -24.27 -6.92 4.43
CA LEU A 117 -23.63 -6.37 5.62
C LEU A 117 -23.01 -5.00 5.36
N HIS A 118 -22.52 -4.73 4.15
CA HIS A 118 -21.99 -3.42 3.75
C HIS A 118 -23.01 -2.27 3.85
N ASP A 119 -24.31 -2.54 3.68
CA ASP A 119 -25.37 -1.54 3.82
C ASP A 119 -25.80 -1.36 5.29
N ARG A 120 -25.81 -2.46 6.05
CA ARG A 120 -26.37 -2.51 7.41
C ARG A 120 -25.34 -2.19 8.49
N ASP A 121 -24.10 -2.61 8.30
CA ASP A 121 -22.96 -2.40 9.19
C ASP A 121 -21.66 -2.28 8.35
N PRO A 122 -21.42 -1.11 7.73
CA PRO A 122 -20.27 -0.89 6.87
C PRO A 122 -18.94 -1.01 7.62
N ASP A 123 -18.91 -0.70 8.91
CA ASP A 123 -17.70 -0.78 9.74
C ASP A 123 -17.29 -2.24 9.94
N LEU A 124 -18.23 -3.12 10.32
CA LEU A 124 -17.95 -4.55 10.44
C LEU A 124 -17.60 -5.16 9.08
N CYS A 125 -18.34 -4.82 8.01
CA CYS A 125 -18.01 -5.30 6.67
C CYS A 125 -16.60 -4.86 6.23
N CYS A 126 -16.23 -3.61 6.47
CA CYS A 126 -14.88 -3.11 6.15
C CYS A 126 -13.82 -3.76 7.04
N ALA A 127 -14.11 -4.00 8.33
CA ALA A 127 -13.18 -4.69 9.22
C ALA A 127 -12.84 -6.11 8.68
N LEU A 128 -13.86 -6.87 8.30
CA LEU A 128 -13.73 -8.25 7.82
C LEU A 128 -13.13 -8.34 6.40
N ARG A 129 -13.55 -7.45 5.50
CA ARG A 129 -13.20 -7.55 4.07
C ARG A 129 -12.06 -6.63 3.63
N LYS A 130 -11.71 -5.62 4.43
CA LYS A 130 -10.67 -4.66 4.08
C LYS A 130 -9.54 -4.58 5.09
N VAL A 131 -9.86 -4.24 6.33
CA VAL A 131 -8.85 -3.92 7.33
C VAL A 131 -8.04 -5.16 7.68
N LYS A 132 -8.71 -6.22 8.16
CA LYS A 132 -8.04 -7.44 8.62
C LYS A 132 -7.25 -8.15 7.51
N PRO A 133 -7.81 -8.37 6.30
CA PRO A 133 -7.05 -9.04 5.23
C PRO A 133 -5.84 -8.22 4.79
N LEU A 134 -5.96 -6.89 4.73
CA LEU A 134 -4.84 -6.01 4.38
C LEU A 134 -3.74 -6.03 5.45
N GLU A 135 -4.10 -6.01 6.74
CA GLU A 135 -3.12 -6.16 7.82
C GLU A 135 -2.35 -7.48 7.71
N ASP A 136 -3.05 -8.59 7.44
CA ASP A 136 -2.44 -9.91 7.28
C ASP A 136 -1.54 -9.98 6.04
N GLY A 137 -2.02 -9.46 4.91
CA GLY A 137 -1.28 -9.42 3.65
C GLY A 137 -0.01 -8.56 3.71
N LEU A 138 0.09 -7.65 4.66
CA LEU A 138 1.24 -6.75 4.78
C LEU A 138 2.28 -7.18 5.80
N THR A 139 2.06 -8.28 6.50
CA THR A 139 2.94 -8.76 7.58
C THR A 139 4.39 -8.93 7.13
N ALA A 140 4.62 -9.37 5.88
CA ALA A 140 5.94 -9.61 5.30
C ALA A 140 6.73 -8.32 4.94
N TYR A 141 6.08 -7.16 4.92
CA TYR A 141 6.71 -5.90 4.47
C TYR A 141 7.03 -4.97 5.63
N ALA A 142 8.14 -4.24 5.54
CA ALA A 142 8.50 -3.18 6.49
C ALA A 142 7.98 -1.80 6.02
N ALA A 143 7.76 -1.66 4.71
CA ALA A 143 7.26 -0.43 4.11
C ALA A 143 6.26 -0.72 2.98
N TRP A 144 5.36 0.21 2.76
CA TRP A 144 4.39 0.16 1.67
C TRP A 144 4.17 1.53 1.04
N ALA A 145 3.93 1.55 -0.27
CA ALA A 145 3.48 2.74 -0.98
C ALA A 145 1.96 2.73 -1.20
N THR A 146 1.38 3.92 -1.21
CA THR A 146 -0.04 4.16 -1.47
C THR A 146 -0.23 5.25 -2.53
N GLY A 147 -1.34 5.21 -3.27
CA GLY A 147 -1.72 6.23 -4.26
C GLY A 147 -2.30 7.53 -3.68
N LEU A 148 -2.19 7.76 -2.37
CA LEU A 148 -2.81 8.90 -1.72
C LEU A 148 -2.23 10.24 -2.19
N ARG A 149 -3.11 11.19 -2.46
CA ARG A 149 -2.80 12.58 -2.78
C ARG A 149 -3.46 13.55 -1.80
N ARG A 150 -2.86 14.72 -1.61
CA ARG A 150 -3.33 15.76 -0.70
C ARG A 150 -4.60 16.45 -1.19
N ASP A 151 -4.85 16.43 -2.48
CA ASP A 151 -5.99 17.08 -3.15
C ASP A 151 -7.29 16.25 -3.09
N GLU A 152 -7.20 14.95 -2.78
CA GLU A 152 -8.35 14.04 -2.74
C GLU A 152 -9.36 14.37 -1.63
N SER A 153 -8.90 14.88 -0.49
CA SER A 153 -9.80 15.30 0.60
C SER A 153 -9.13 16.26 1.60
N PRO A 154 -9.92 17.06 2.34
CA PRO A 154 -9.37 17.91 3.41
C PRO A 154 -8.61 17.13 4.49
N THR A 155 -9.01 15.88 4.77
CA THR A 155 -8.34 15.02 5.74
C THR A 155 -6.99 14.48 5.27
N ARG A 156 -6.70 14.57 3.96
CA ARG A 156 -5.43 14.15 3.34
C ARG A 156 -4.48 15.31 3.07
N ALA A 157 -4.89 16.56 3.25
CA ALA A 157 -4.14 17.77 2.90
C ALA A 157 -2.71 17.82 3.47
N ASN A 158 -2.48 17.19 4.63
CA ASN A 158 -1.18 17.15 5.32
C ASN A 158 -0.50 15.77 5.24
N THR A 159 -0.87 14.92 4.28
CA THR A 159 -0.26 13.59 4.12
C THR A 159 1.23 13.75 3.80
N PRO A 160 2.14 13.23 4.64
CA PRO A 160 3.57 13.29 4.35
C PRO A 160 3.93 12.34 3.20
N VAL A 161 4.95 12.71 2.42
CA VAL A 161 5.45 11.85 1.33
C VAL A 161 6.05 10.55 1.86
N VAL A 162 6.60 10.57 3.08
CA VAL A 162 7.03 9.40 3.85
C VAL A 162 6.65 9.64 5.32
N GLY A 163 6.09 8.64 5.98
CA GLY A 163 5.73 8.72 7.40
C GLY A 163 5.61 7.36 8.07
N TRP A 164 5.33 7.36 9.36
CA TRP A 164 5.15 6.15 10.16
C TRP A 164 3.65 5.84 10.33
N ASP A 165 3.21 4.64 9.95
CA ASP A 165 1.89 4.12 10.30
C ASP A 165 2.00 3.35 11.62
N ALA A 166 1.67 4.01 12.73
CA ALA A 166 1.73 3.41 14.05
C ALA A 166 0.75 2.24 14.25
N LYS A 167 -0.36 2.19 13.50
CA LYS A 167 -1.32 1.08 13.59
C LYS A 167 -0.74 -0.19 12.96
N ARG A 168 -0.08 -0.05 11.82
CA ARG A 168 0.53 -1.18 11.09
C ARG A 168 1.97 -1.45 11.49
N ARG A 169 2.60 -0.53 12.23
CA ARG A 169 4.02 -0.56 12.62
C ARG A 169 4.92 -0.67 11.38
N LYS A 170 4.65 0.17 10.37
CA LYS A 170 5.33 0.15 9.06
C LYS A 170 5.57 1.56 8.54
N VAL A 171 6.57 1.71 7.67
CA VAL A 171 6.82 2.95 6.94
C VAL A 171 5.81 3.09 5.81
N LYS A 172 5.09 4.20 5.78
CA LYS A 172 4.12 4.56 4.75
C LYS A 172 4.73 5.56 3.77
N VAL A 173 4.68 5.24 2.49
CA VAL A 173 5.19 6.05 1.40
C VAL A 173 4.02 6.53 0.54
N SER A 174 3.94 7.83 0.28
CA SER A 174 2.90 8.46 -0.54
C SER A 174 3.62 9.28 -1.63
N PRO A 175 4.20 8.61 -2.65
CA PRO A 175 5.16 9.24 -3.56
C PRO A 175 4.52 10.31 -4.46
N ILE A 176 3.20 10.25 -4.62
CA ILE A 176 2.41 11.20 -5.39
C ILE A 176 1.58 12.13 -4.49
N ALA A 177 1.89 12.22 -3.18
CA ALA A 177 1.11 13.02 -2.23
C ALA A 177 0.87 14.47 -2.68
N ARG A 178 1.80 15.03 -3.48
CA ARG A 178 1.79 16.42 -3.94
C ARG A 178 1.22 16.61 -5.35
N TRP A 179 0.81 15.54 -6.02
CA TRP A 179 0.23 15.62 -7.36
C TRP A 179 -1.21 16.13 -7.29
N THR A 180 -1.71 16.63 -8.43
CA THR A 180 -3.06 17.17 -8.65
C THR A 180 -3.68 16.52 -9.87
#